data_AF-A0A4P8L4B3-F1
#
_entry.id   AF-A0A4P8L4B3-F1
#
_cell.length_a   1.000
_cell.length_b   1.000
_cell.length_c   1.000
_cell.angle_alpha   90.00
_cell.angle_beta   90.00
_cell.angle_gamma   90.00
#
_symmetry.space_group_name_H-M   'P 1'
#
loop_
_entity.id
_entity.type
_entity.pdbx_description
1 polymer ?
#
loop_
_entity_poly.entity_id
_entity_poly.type
_entity_poly.pdbx_seq_one_letter_code
_entity_poly.pdbx_strand_id
1 'polypeptide(L)'
;MSISYIPLPLIPSHKGRGNRISPCSQAPAWEHKCGEAPASIPMKPFLSRNREGLHLIIEMLGRCVHGRRDPSAVSAGIQGRGQPDGGTMVTASQGRSFGAGDKTSGRAGFTLVELMVVVAIMGILAAVAVPHYFNYVNQSHQSEPVWRLMNAKMDQEIFWEENNRYAGTIGCLASFGNDCGITAYSTQNGYEITITSAGTTSYTIEAKKKVYDYAPTDIIRLEVTAETPDALPDVVNPEAIEFSVFKWILE
;
A
#
# COMPACT_ATOMS: atom_id res chain seq x y z
N MET A 1 44.80 28.37 35.94
CA MET A 1 45.60 27.17 35.59
C MET A 1 45.57 26.22 36.78
N SER A 2 44.48 25.46 36.94
CA SER A 2 44.37 24.42 37.98
C SER A 2 43.28 23.46 37.55
N ILE A 3 43.69 22.34 36.95
CA ILE A 3 42.86 21.23 36.53
C ILE A 3 42.75 20.30 37.75
N SER A 4 41.53 20.04 38.22
CA SER A 4 41.27 19.07 39.29
C SER A 4 40.55 17.85 38.70
N TYR A 5 41.31 16.77 38.54
CA TYR A 5 40.83 15.42 38.27
C TYR A 5 40.26 14.79 39.54
N ILE A 6 39.12 14.10 39.44
CA ILE A 6 38.60 13.21 40.48
C ILE A 6 38.33 11.83 39.83
N PRO A 7 38.69 10.71 40.50
CA PRO A 7 39.06 9.46 39.85
C PRO A 7 37.90 8.46 39.67
N LEU A 8 38.03 7.60 38.64
CA LEU A 8 37.24 6.38 38.43
C LEU A 8 37.54 5.33 39.53
N PRO A 9 36.54 4.61 40.04
CA PRO A 9 36.78 3.38 40.80
C PRO A 9 36.87 2.14 39.89
N LEU A 10 37.81 1.30 40.28
CA LEU A 10 38.29 0.06 39.67
C LEU A 10 37.31 -1.11 39.81
N ILE A 11 37.35 -1.98 38.80
CA ILE A 11 36.67 -3.29 38.71
C ILE A 11 37.39 -4.32 39.60
N PRO A 12 36.70 -5.18 40.39
CA PRO A 12 37.29 -6.37 40.94
C PRO A 12 37.11 -7.59 40.01
N SER A 13 38.23 -8.29 39.83
CA SER A 13 38.44 -9.53 39.08
C SER A 13 37.98 -10.75 39.87
N HIS A 14 37.18 -11.65 39.26
CA HIS A 14 37.06 -13.03 39.72
C HIS A 14 37.42 -14.04 38.62
N LYS A 15 38.37 -14.90 38.99
CA LYS A 15 39.01 -15.93 38.17
C LYS A 15 38.42 -17.30 38.53
N GLY A 16 37.88 -18.00 37.52
CA GLY A 16 37.98 -19.46 37.36
C GLY A 16 36.95 -20.37 38.01
N ARG A 17 36.10 -21.01 37.18
CA ARG A 17 36.19 -22.44 36.82
C ARG A 17 35.14 -22.79 35.74
N GLY A 18 35.56 -23.55 34.74
CA GLY A 18 34.80 -23.81 33.53
C GLY A 18 33.56 -24.67 33.74
N ASN A 19 32.48 -24.26 33.06
CA ASN A 19 31.45 -25.17 32.61
C ASN A 19 30.95 -24.67 31.24
N ARG A 20 30.79 -25.59 30.29
CA ARG A 20 30.44 -25.29 28.90
C ARG A 20 28.92 -25.06 28.83
N ILE A 21 28.48 -23.82 28.77
CA ILE A 21 27.06 -23.44 28.68
C ILE A 21 26.81 -22.82 27.30
N SER A 22 25.79 -23.36 26.61
CA SER A 22 25.22 -22.90 25.34
C SER A 22 24.70 -21.45 25.40
N PRO A 23 24.62 -20.74 24.27
CA PRO A 23 24.28 -19.32 24.25
C PRO A 23 22.76 -19.14 24.32
N CYS A 24 22.21 -19.10 25.52
CA CYS A 24 20.87 -18.56 25.80
C CYS A 24 20.66 -18.50 27.32
N SER A 25 21.28 -17.55 28.03
CA SER A 25 20.90 -17.26 29.42
C SER A 25 21.27 -15.86 29.92
N GLN A 26 21.33 -14.85 29.03
CA GLN A 26 21.32 -13.44 29.44
C GLN A 26 20.50 -12.61 28.46
N ALA A 27 19.19 -12.54 28.69
CA ALA A 27 18.33 -11.46 28.22
C ALA A 27 17.46 -11.01 29.42
N PRO A 28 17.35 -9.70 29.71
CA PRO A 28 16.57 -9.20 30.83
C PRO A 28 15.06 -9.25 30.59
N ALA A 29 14.35 -9.37 31.70
CA ALA A 29 12.94 -9.68 31.88
C ALA A 29 11.94 -8.69 31.22
N TRP A 30 11.14 -9.18 30.27
CA TRP A 30 9.75 -8.76 30.09
C TRP A 30 8.91 -9.79 29.32
N GLU A 31 9.03 -11.10 29.54
CA GLU A 31 8.08 -12.01 28.86
C GLU A 31 7.85 -13.33 29.61
N HIS A 32 6.85 -13.33 30.50
CA HIS A 32 6.08 -14.54 30.82
C HIS A 32 4.69 -14.12 31.27
N LYS A 33 3.71 -14.16 30.35
CA LYS A 33 2.36 -14.72 30.54
C LYS A 33 1.61 -14.72 29.21
N CYS A 34 1.83 -15.76 28.40
CA CYS A 34 0.81 -16.22 27.46
C CYS A 34 0.02 -17.33 28.13
N GLY A 35 -1.32 -17.18 28.18
CA GLY A 35 -2.26 -18.25 28.51
C GLY A 35 -3.16 -17.95 29.70
N GLU A 36 -4.26 -17.23 29.46
CA GLU A 36 -5.66 -17.60 29.78
C GLU A 36 -6.57 -16.37 29.67
N ALA A 37 -7.55 -16.44 28.76
CA ALA A 37 -8.64 -15.47 28.66
C ALA A 37 -9.60 -15.62 29.84
N PRO A 38 -10.19 -14.51 30.33
CA PRO A 38 -11.65 -14.45 30.18
C PRO A 38 -12.24 -13.04 29.94
N ALA A 39 -13.35 -13.07 29.21
CA ALA A 39 -14.58 -12.30 29.41
C ALA A 39 -14.59 -10.76 29.19
N SER A 40 -15.12 -10.40 28.01
CA SER A 40 -16.22 -9.44 27.79
C SER A 40 -16.16 -8.02 28.40
N ILE A 41 -15.99 -7.03 27.52
CA ILE A 41 -16.50 -5.66 27.70
C ILE A 41 -17.24 -5.26 26.40
N PRO A 42 -18.45 -4.68 26.47
CA PRO A 42 -19.40 -4.66 25.36
C PRO A 42 -19.09 -3.56 24.33
N MET A 43 -18.99 -3.93 23.06
CA MET A 43 -19.17 -3.00 21.94
C MET A 43 -20.65 -2.66 21.80
N LYS A 44 -20.99 -1.37 21.90
CA LYS A 44 -22.32 -0.86 21.53
C LYS A 44 -22.52 -0.99 20.02
N PRO A 45 -23.68 -1.49 19.54
CA PRO A 45 -23.98 -1.49 18.12
C PRO A 45 -24.53 -0.11 17.73
N PHE A 46 -23.78 0.65 16.95
CA PHE A 46 -24.36 1.74 16.14
C PHE A 46 -24.77 1.14 14.79
N LEU A 47 -25.86 0.36 14.80
CA LEU A 47 -26.57 -0.02 13.59
C LEU A 47 -27.71 0.97 13.38
N SER A 48 -27.51 1.89 12.45
CA SER A 48 -28.61 2.51 11.70
C SER A 48 -28.04 3.11 10.42
N ARG A 49 -28.14 2.34 9.33
CA ARG A 49 -28.99 2.66 8.17
C ARG A 49 -28.35 2.21 6.85
N ASN A 50 -29.09 1.36 6.15
CA ASN A 50 -29.03 1.08 4.71
C ASN A 50 -27.83 0.32 4.13
N ARG A 51 -27.97 -1.01 4.03
CA ARG A 51 -27.53 -1.77 2.86
C ARG A 51 -28.35 -3.06 2.74
N GLU A 52 -29.51 -2.95 2.10
CA GLU A 52 -30.05 -4.10 1.37
C GLU A 52 -29.26 -4.25 0.07
N GLY A 53 -28.88 -5.49 -0.24
CA GLY A 53 -28.33 -5.86 -1.54
C GLY A 53 -26.82 -6.07 -1.59
N LEU A 54 -26.31 -7.13 -0.95
CA LEU A 54 -25.19 -7.95 -1.44
C LEU A 54 -24.92 -9.14 -0.49
N HIS A 55 -25.95 -9.96 -0.25
CA HIS A 55 -25.76 -11.32 0.21
C HIS A 55 -25.72 -12.20 -1.04
N LEU A 56 -24.52 -12.58 -1.47
CA LEU A 56 -24.15 -13.86 -2.08
C LEU A 56 -22.75 -13.70 -2.68
N ILE A 57 -21.90 -14.70 -2.43
CA ILE A 57 -20.54 -14.88 -2.96
C ILE A 57 -19.43 -14.22 -2.10
N ILE A 58 -19.02 -14.91 -1.03
CA ILE A 58 -17.62 -15.25 -0.64
C ILE A 58 -17.70 -15.84 0.78
N GLU A 59 -18.20 -17.08 0.88
CA GLU A 59 -18.04 -17.94 2.07
C GLU A 59 -17.73 -19.38 1.63
N MET A 60 -16.83 -19.52 0.65
CA MET A 60 -16.33 -20.79 0.17
C MET A 60 -14.83 -20.66 -0.02
N LEU A 61 -14.07 -21.02 1.02
CA LEU A 61 -12.72 -21.61 1.00
C LEU A 61 -11.88 -21.11 2.19
N GLY A 62 -12.29 -21.54 3.38
CA GLY A 62 -11.34 -21.79 4.45
C GLY A 62 -10.71 -23.18 4.28
N ARG A 63 -9.38 -23.21 4.27
CA ARG A 63 -8.42 -24.24 4.76
C ARG A 63 -7.41 -24.78 3.73
N CYS A 64 -6.15 -24.44 4.05
CA CYS A 64 -4.93 -25.26 4.06
C CYS A 64 -4.48 -26.00 2.79
N VAL A 65 -3.28 -25.64 2.29
CA VAL A 65 -2.15 -26.59 2.16
C VAL A 65 -0.84 -25.81 2.30
N HIS A 66 -0.07 -26.16 3.33
CA HIS A 66 1.36 -25.89 3.42
C HIS A 66 2.10 -26.77 2.40
N GLY A 67 2.99 -26.20 1.60
CA GLY A 67 3.88 -26.96 0.74
C GLY A 67 5.11 -26.14 0.33
N ARG A 68 6.18 -26.23 1.13
CA ARG A 68 7.53 -25.80 0.72
C ARG A 68 7.94 -26.59 -0.52
N ARG A 69 8.49 -25.93 -1.54
CA ARG A 69 9.33 -26.55 -2.55
C ARG A 69 10.61 -25.74 -2.69
N ASP A 70 11.71 -26.37 -2.32
CA ASP A 70 13.06 -25.90 -2.56
C ASP A 70 13.40 -26.04 -4.06
N PRO A 71 14.18 -25.13 -4.67
CA PRO A 71 14.65 -25.27 -6.04
C PRO A 71 16.11 -25.74 -6.06
N SER A 72 16.36 -26.97 -6.51
CA SER A 72 17.70 -27.37 -6.91
C SER A 72 17.67 -28.54 -7.89
N ALA A 73 18.47 -28.40 -8.95
CA ALA A 73 18.80 -29.36 -10.00
C ALA A 73 17.77 -29.51 -11.14
N VAL A 74 18.18 -29.11 -12.35
CA VAL A 74 18.64 -30.01 -13.42
C VAL A 74 19.05 -29.12 -14.61
N SER A 75 20.36 -29.04 -14.85
CA SER A 75 20.93 -28.54 -16.10
C SER A 75 22.14 -29.41 -16.44
N ALA A 76 21.97 -30.38 -17.33
CA ALA A 76 23.09 -31.02 -18.02
C ALA A 76 22.63 -31.79 -19.27
N GLY A 77 23.13 -31.35 -20.44
CA GLY A 77 23.50 -32.13 -21.64
C GLY A 77 22.41 -32.98 -22.32
N ILE A 78 22.35 -33.10 -23.64
CA ILE A 78 23.44 -33.60 -24.49
C ILE A 78 23.18 -33.19 -25.94
N GLN A 79 24.27 -32.87 -26.62
CA GLN A 79 24.41 -32.59 -28.05
C GLN A 79 24.51 -33.91 -28.83
N GLY A 80 23.70 -34.11 -29.86
CA GLY A 80 23.75 -35.31 -30.73
C GLY A 80 24.01 -34.93 -32.20
N ARG A 81 25.17 -35.36 -32.72
CA ARG A 81 25.59 -35.29 -34.12
C ARG A 81 24.78 -36.24 -35.01
N GLY A 82 24.67 -35.90 -36.30
CA GLY A 82 24.05 -36.74 -37.32
C GLY A 82 24.97 -37.80 -37.94
N GLN A 83 24.38 -38.63 -38.81
CA GLN A 83 24.99 -39.26 -39.98
C GLN A 83 23.86 -39.79 -40.90
N PRO A 84 23.91 -39.60 -42.24
CA PRO A 84 23.02 -40.24 -43.20
C PRO A 84 23.63 -41.54 -43.72
N ASP A 85 22.81 -42.47 -44.22
CA ASP A 85 23.17 -43.43 -45.29
C ASP A 85 21.90 -44.05 -45.90
N GLY A 86 21.93 -44.23 -47.23
CA GLY A 86 20.78 -44.51 -48.08
C GLY A 86 20.35 -45.98 -48.19
N GLY A 87 19.18 -46.17 -48.80
CA GLY A 87 18.63 -47.47 -49.17
C GLY A 87 17.46 -47.32 -50.15
N THR A 88 17.55 -48.06 -51.24
CA THR A 88 16.81 -47.93 -52.51
C THR A 88 15.43 -48.63 -52.50
N MET A 89 14.48 -48.01 -53.22
CA MET A 89 13.23 -48.49 -53.86
C MET A 89 12.55 -49.80 -53.42
N VAL A 90 11.25 -49.68 -53.08
CA VAL A 90 10.22 -50.67 -53.45
C VAL A 90 8.99 -49.95 -54.00
N THR A 91 8.65 -50.31 -55.23
CA THR A 91 7.42 -49.97 -55.94
C THR A 91 6.22 -50.71 -55.36
N ALA A 92 5.11 -50.02 -55.12
CA ALA A 92 3.78 -50.61 -55.21
C ALA A 92 2.74 -49.51 -55.46
N SER A 93 2.32 -49.42 -56.71
CA SER A 93 1.07 -48.81 -57.11
C SER A 93 -0.11 -49.58 -56.49
N GLN A 94 -0.86 -48.95 -55.58
CA GLN A 94 -2.30 -49.15 -55.52
C GLN A 94 -2.97 -48.04 -54.74
N GLY A 95 -3.70 -47.20 -55.46
CA GLY A 95 -4.68 -46.33 -54.85
C GLY A 95 -5.76 -47.17 -54.17
N ARG A 96 -6.13 -46.78 -52.96
CA ARG A 96 -7.47 -47.06 -52.45
C ARG A 96 -7.91 -45.98 -51.47
N SER A 97 -8.98 -45.32 -51.92
CA SER A 97 -10.02 -44.67 -51.15
C SER A 97 -9.60 -43.68 -50.07
N PHE A 98 -9.74 -42.42 -50.46
CA PHE A 98 -10.29 -41.35 -49.63
C PHE A 98 -11.24 -41.90 -48.56
N GLY A 99 -10.80 -41.73 -47.32
CA GLY A 99 -11.56 -41.97 -46.10
C GLY A 99 -10.94 -41.18 -44.95
N ALA A 100 -10.26 -40.06 -45.25
CA ALA A 100 -9.98 -39.05 -44.25
C ALA A 100 -11.34 -38.43 -43.91
N GLY A 101 -11.95 -38.94 -42.84
CA GLY A 101 -12.93 -38.18 -42.08
C GLY A 101 -12.23 -36.94 -41.53
N ASP A 102 -12.04 -35.96 -42.40
CA ASP A 102 -11.74 -34.59 -42.02
C ASP A 102 -12.94 -34.13 -41.19
N LYS A 103 -12.80 -34.24 -39.86
CA LYS A 103 -13.59 -33.43 -38.94
C LYS A 103 -13.15 -32.00 -39.21
N THR A 104 -13.70 -31.43 -40.27
CA THR A 104 -13.65 -30.01 -40.57
C THR A 104 -14.10 -29.33 -39.29
N SER A 105 -13.12 -28.84 -38.54
CA SER A 105 -13.35 -28.13 -37.31
C SER A 105 -14.06 -26.86 -37.75
N GLY A 106 -15.38 -26.84 -37.59
CA GLY A 106 -16.22 -25.75 -38.04
C GLY A 106 -15.63 -24.45 -37.52
N ARG A 107 -15.16 -23.61 -38.44
CA ARG A 107 -14.71 -22.27 -38.11
C ARG A 107 -15.97 -21.48 -37.75
N ALA A 108 -16.33 -21.48 -36.47
CA ALA A 108 -17.34 -20.59 -35.93
C ALA A 108 -16.84 -19.15 -36.09
N GLY A 109 -17.40 -18.44 -37.07
CA GLY A 109 -17.13 -17.02 -37.28
C GLY A 109 -17.99 -16.19 -36.34
N PHE A 110 -17.40 -15.16 -35.73
CA PHE A 110 -18.11 -14.16 -34.94
C PHE A 110 -19.04 -13.36 -35.85
N THR A 111 -20.30 -13.15 -35.46
CA THR A 111 -21.22 -12.36 -36.29
C THR A 111 -21.05 -10.86 -36.03
N LEU A 112 -21.24 -10.02 -37.05
CA LEU A 112 -21.17 -8.56 -36.88
C LEU A 112 -22.24 -8.06 -35.90
N VAL A 113 -23.40 -8.71 -35.88
CA VAL A 113 -24.50 -8.39 -34.96
C VAL A 113 -24.12 -8.73 -33.51
N GLU A 114 -23.44 -9.85 -33.28
CA GLU A 114 -22.94 -10.23 -31.96
C GLU A 114 -21.94 -9.19 -31.43
N LEU A 115 -21.06 -8.68 -32.29
CA LEU A 115 -20.13 -7.63 -31.90
C LEU A 115 -20.83 -6.29 -31.61
N MET A 116 -21.89 -5.95 -32.34
CA MET A 116 -22.65 -4.72 -32.11
C MET A 116 -23.31 -4.70 -30.73
N VAL A 117 -23.92 -5.83 -30.31
CA VAL A 117 -24.55 -5.93 -28.99
C VAL A 117 -23.50 -5.88 -27.88
N VAL A 118 -22.35 -6.53 -28.06
CA VAL A 118 -21.25 -6.50 -27.08
C VAL A 118 -20.73 -5.08 -26.87
N VAL A 119 -20.48 -4.33 -27.95
CA VAL A 119 -20.03 -2.94 -27.84
C VAL A 119 -21.09 -2.05 -27.21
N ALA A 120 -22.38 -2.27 -27.52
CA ALA A 120 -23.47 -1.54 -26.88
C ALA A 120 -23.50 -1.75 -25.35
N ILE A 121 -23.36 -2.99 -24.88
CA ILE A 121 -23.31 -3.31 -23.44
C ILE A 121 -22.04 -2.73 -22.80
N MET A 122 -20.88 -2.85 -23.45
CA MET A 122 -19.63 -2.26 -22.96
C MET A 122 -19.71 -0.74 -22.82
N GLY A 123 -20.42 -0.05 -23.73
CA GLY A 123 -20.65 1.39 -23.63
C GLY A 123 -21.44 1.78 -22.38
N ILE A 124 -22.51 1.04 -22.06
CA ILE A 124 -23.33 1.28 -20.86
C ILE A 124 -22.51 1.04 -19.58
N LEU A 125 -21.74 -0.05 -19.53
CA LEU A 125 -20.90 -0.36 -18.37
C LEU A 125 -19.80 0.69 -18.18
N ALA A 126 -19.15 1.12 -19.27
CA ALA A 126 -18.09 2.13 -19.22
C ALA A 126 -18.61 3.48 -18.68
N ALA A 127 -19.84 3.88 -19.04
CA ALA A 127 -20.43 5.14 -18.58
C ALA A 127 -20.54 5.25 -17.06
N VAL A 128 -20.76 4.13 -16.35
CA VAL A 128 -20.85 4.10 -14.88
C VAL A 128 -19.50 3.73 -14.24
N ALA A 129 -18.73 2.84 -14.86
CA ALA A 129 -17.48 2.33 -14.28
C ALA A 129 -16.37 3.39 -14.25
N VAL A 130 -16.23 4.19 -15.31
CA VAL A 130 -15.18 5.20 -15.44
C VAL A 130 -15.19 6.26 -14.32
N PRO A 131 -16.30 6.97 -14.04
CA PRO A 131 -16.32 7.97 -12.97
C PRO A 131 -16.03 7.37 -11.60
N HIS A 132 -16.55 6.16 -11.34
CA HIS A 132 -16.31 5.46 -10.08
C HIS A 132 -14.84 5.05 -9.90
N TYR A 133 -14.19 4.61 -10.98
CA TYR A 133 -12.76 4.25 -10.95
C TYR A 133 -11.88 5.44 -10.59
N PHE A 134 -12.11 6.62 -11.21
CA PHE A 134 -11.32 7.82 -10.90
C PHE A 134 -11.50 8.28 -9.45
N ASN A 135 -12.73 8.24 -8.92
CA ASN A 135 -12.99 8.57 -7.52
C ASN A 135 -12.25 7.63 -6.56
N TYR A 136 -12.23 6.33 -6.86
CA TYR A 136 -11.51 5.34 -6.07
C TYR A 136 -10.00 5.59 -6.06
N VAL A 137 -9.40 5.88 -7.23
CA VAL A 137 -7.97 6.19 -7.32
C VAL A 137 -7.65 7.48 -6.56
N ASN A 138 -8.47 8.54 -6.68
CA ASN A 138 -8.26 9.79 -5.96
C ASN A 138 -8.32 9.60 -4.43
N GLN A 139 -9.28 8.82 -3.95
CA GLN A 139 -9.37 8.45 -2.52
C GLN A 139 -8.14 7.66 -2.05
N SER A 140 -7.62 6.75 -2.89
CA SER A 140 -6.39 6.01 -2.55
C SER A 140 -5.20 6.95 -2.34
N HIS A 141 -5.10 8.02 -3.13
CA HIS A 141 -4.03 9.01 -3.01
C HIS A 141 -4.11 9.85 -1.73
N GLN A 142 -5.30 10.01 -1.13
CA GLN A 142 -5.47 10.73 0.15
C GLN A 142 -4.84 10.00 1.33
N SER A 143 -4.59 8.69 1.24
CA SER A 143 -3.88 7.97 2.30
C SER A 143 -2.46 8.50 2.53
N GLU A 144 -1.80 9.02 1.48
CA GLU A 144 -0.44 9.55 1.54
C GLU A 144 -0.31 10.81 2.43
N PRO A 145 -1.02 11.91 2.16
CA PRO A 145 -0.93 13.11 2.98
C PRO A 145 -1.34 12.86 4.44
N VAL A 146 -2.31 11.98 4.70
CA VAL A 146 -2.75 11.66 6.07
C VAL A 146 -1.59 11.11 6.90
N TRP A 147 -0.83 10.15 6.39
CA TRP A 147 0.31 9.61 7.15
C TRP A 147 1.44 10.62 7.30
N ARG A 148 1.66 11.48 6.29
CA ARG A 148 2.66 12.56 6.37
C ARG A 148 2.29 13.57 7.45
N LEU A 149 1.01 13.93 7.56
CA LEU A 149 0.51 14.82 8.62
C LEU A 149 0.69 14.21 10.01
N MET A 150 0.52 12.90 10.16
CA MET A 150 0.79 12.20 11.43
C MET A 150 2.27 12.18 11.79
N ASN A 151 3.17 11.99 10.82
CA ASN A 151 4.60 12.12 11.08
C ASN A 151 4.96 13.58 11.42
N ALA A 152 4.37 14.54 10.73
CA ALA A 152 4.57 15.95 11.03
C ALA A 152 4.11 16.29 12.45
N LYS A 153 2.99 15.73 12.91
CA LYS A 153 2.52 15.86 14.29
C LYS A 153 3.57 15.36 15.29
N MET A 154 4.12 14.17 15.07
CA MET A 154 5.16 13.60 15.94
C MET A 154 6.42 14.48 15.98
N ASP A 155 6.89 14.92 14.81
CA ASP A 155 8.07 15.78 14.71
C ASP A 155 7.85 17.16 15.34
N GLN A 156 6.61 17.68 15.30
CA GLN A 156 6.26 18.93 15.97
C GLN A 156 6.40 18.83 17.48
N GLU A 157 6.00 17.71 18.09
CA GLU A 157 6.18 17.52 19.54
C GLU A 157 7.66 17.43 19.90
N ILE A 158 8.48 16.72 19.10
CA ILE A 158 9.93 16.67 19.27
C ILE A 158 10.54 18.08 19.16
N PHE A 159 10.15 18.84 18.15
CA PHE A 159 10.64 20.21 17.95
C PHE A 159 10.24 21.14 19.08
N TRP A 160 9.04 20.96 19.64
CA TRP A 160 8.54 21.74 20.76
C TRP A 160 9.34 21.49 22.05
N GLU A 161 9.71 20.23 22.33
CA GLU A 161 10.56 19.88 23.48
C GLU A 161 11.92 20.60 23.46
N GLU A 162 12.47 20.83 22.27
CA GLU A 162 13.78 21.48 22.11
C GLU A 162 13.70 23.02 22.07
N ASN A 163 12.62 23.57 21.50
CA ASN A 163 12.52 25.00 21.15
C ASN A 163 11.44 25.76 21.93
N ASN A 164 10.63 25.06 22.74
CA ASN A 164 9.49 25.61 23.49
C ASN A 164 8.49 26.38 22.59
N ARG A 165 8.39 25.97 21.33
CA ARG A 165 7.48 26.48 20.30
C ARG A 165 7.35 25.46 19.18
N TYR A 166 6.25 25.50 18.44
CA TYR A 166 6.10 24.69 17.23
C TYR A 166 6.85 25.30 16.05
N ALA A 167 7.26 24.44 15.11
CA ALA A 167 7.93 24.87 13.89
C ALA A 167 6.95 25.58 12.96
N GLY A 168 7.37 26.72 12.40
CA GLY A 168 6.57 27.53 11.47
C GLY A 168 6.74 27.16 10.00
N THR A 169 7.73 26.33 9.66
CA THR A 169 7.95 25.86 8.28
C THR A 169 8.09 24.35 8.27
N ILE A 170 7.56 23.70 7.24
CA ILE A 170 7.48 22.24 7.18
C ILE A 170 8.87 21.59 7.12
N GLY A 171 9.85 22.25 6.51
CA GLY A 171 11.19 21.70 6.38
C GLY A 171 11.99 21.64 7.67
N CYS A 172 11.62 22.42 8.71
CA CYS A 172 12.25 22.30 10.03
C CYS A 172 12.03 20.93 10.66
N LEU A 173 11.00 20.19 10.24
CA LEU A 173 10.64 18.89 10.80
C LEU A 173 11.55 17.79 10.21
N ALA A 174 11.93 16.82 11.04
CA ALA A 174 12.92 15.81 10.67
C ALA A 174 12.49 14.92 9.49
N SER A 175 11.20 14.60 9.41
CA SER A 175 10.62 13.82 8.30
C SER A 175 10.61 14.55 6.96
N PHE A 176 10.92 15.86 6.95
CA PHE A 176 10.78 16.75 5.79
C PHE A 176 12.10 17.40 5.36
N GLY A 177 13.23 17.01 5.95
CA GLY A 177 14.56 17.35 5.46
C GLY A 177 15.45 18.12 6.43
N ASN A 178 14.96 18.53 7.61
CA ASN A 178 15.70 19.33 8.59
C ASN A 178 16.26 20.66 8.03
N ASP A 179 15.60 21.24 7.03
CA ASP A 179 15.94 22.55 6.46
C ASP A 179 14.76 23.52 6.66
N CYS A 180 14.91 24.42 7.64
CA CYS A 180 13.90 25.42 7.96
C CYS A 180 13.61 26.43 6.83
N GLY A 181 14.41 26.48 5.77
CA GLY A 181 14.17 27.30 4.58
C GLY A 181 13.06 26.76 3.66
N ILE A 182 12.68 25.49 3.81
CA ILE A 182 11.64 24.86 3.00
C ILE A 182 10.26 25.14 3.61
N THR A 183 9.42 25.85 2.87
CA THR A 183 8.06 26.25 3.30
C THR A 183 6.98 25.26 2.89
N ALA A 184 7.24 24.45 1.87
CA ALA A 184 6.30 23.48 1.31
C ALA A 184 7.00 22.17 0.93
N TYR A 185 6.32 21.05 1.15
CA TYR A 185 6.79 19.73 0.76
C TYR A 185 5.83 19.08 -0.24
N SER A 186 6.33 18.70 -1.42
CA SER A 186 5.53 18.00 -2.43
C SER A 186 5.61 16.49 -2.24
N THR A 187 4.46 15.83 -2.21
CA THR A 187 4.37 14.36 -2.22
C THR A 187 4.45 13.81 -3.64
N GLN A 188 4.61 12.49 -3.77
CA GLN A 188 4.64 11.85 -5.10
C GLN A 188 3.28 11.89 -5.78
N ASN A 189 2.20 11.81 -5.01
CA ASN A 189 0.83 11.91 -5.53
C ASN A 189 0.37 13.36 -5.77
N GLY A 190 1.26 14.35 -5.68
CA GLY A 190 0.99 15.74 -6.01
C GLY A 190 0.26 16.55 -4.93
N TYR A 191 0.32 16.11 -3.67
CA TYR A 191 -0.09 16.96 -2.54
C TYR A 191 1.05 17.89 -2.13
N GLU A 192 0.72 19.13 -1.83
CA GLU A 192 1.62 20.11 -1.24
C GLU A 192 1.30 20.27 0.25
N ILE A 193 2.27 19.97 1.11
CA ILE A 193 2.13 20.04 2.57
C ILE A 193 2.80 21.31 3.07
N THR A 194 2.05 22.12 3.80
CA THR A 194 2.50 23.40 4.35
C THR A 194 2.02 23.58 5.78
N ILE A 195 2.80 24.30 6.59
CA ILE A 195 2.35 24.78 7.89
C ILE A 195 1.71 26.15 7.67
N THR A 196 0.41 26.24 7.94
CA THR A 196 -0.38 27.47 7.70
C THR A 196 -0.26 28.43 8.90
N SER A 197 -0.16 27.88 10.11
CA SER A 197 0.07 28.64 11.33
C SER A 197 0.85 27.80 12.33
N ALA A 198 1.72 28.44 13.11
CA ALA A 198 2.40 27.83 14.24
C ALA A 198 2.61 28.87 15.33
N GLY A 199 2.23 28.51 16.54
CA GLY A 199 2.45 29.28 17.76
C GLY A 199 3.19 28.47 18.82
N THR A 200 3.00 28.84 20.08
CA THR A 200 3.57 28.12 21.23
C THR A 200 2.66 27.00 21.74
N THR A 201 1.36 27.09 21.47
CA THR A 201 0.32 26.20 22.00
C THR A 201 -0.60 25.61 20.93
N SER A 202 -0.42 26.02 19.67
CA SER A 202 -1.24 25.55 18.55
C SER A 202 -0.47 25.62 17.25
N TYR A 203 -0.88 24.78 16.30
CA TYR A 203 -0.40 24.82 14.93
C TYR A 203 -1.43 24.20 13.99
N THR A 204 -1.37 24.59 12.72
CA THR A 204 -2.19 24.03 11.66
C THR A 204 -1.29 23.62 10.50
N ILE A 205 -1.40 22.35 10.11
CA ILE A 205 -0.72 21.78 8.95
C ILE A 205 -1.80 21.42 7.92
N GLU A 206 -1.58 21.80 6.68
CA GLU A 206 -2.50 21.52 5.58
C GLU A 206 -1.78 20.79 4.46
N ALA A 207 -2.41 19.75 3.92
CA ALA A 207 -2.04 19.14 2.66
C ALA A 207 -3.06 19.55 1.59
N LYS A 208 -2.58 20.15 0.50
CA LYS A 208 -3.42 20.71 -0.57
C LYS A 208 -3.12 20.03 -1.89
N LYS A 209 -4.16 19.69 -2.65
CA LYS A 209 -4.01 19.23 -4.02
C LYS A 209 -5.16 19.70 -4.88
N LYS A 210 -4.84 20.28 -6.04
CA LYS A 210 -5.84 20.53 -7.08
C LYS A 210 -5.96 19.28 -7.95
N VAL A 211 -7.06 18.55 -7.82
CA VAL A 211 -7.29 17.30 -8.57
C VAL A 211 -7.82 17.58 -9.97
N TYR A 212 -8.81 18.49 -10.06
CA TYR A 212 -9.40 18.94 -11.33
C TYR A 212 -9.43 20.46 -11.37
N ASP A 213 -9.34 21.03 -12.58
CA ASP A 213 -9.27 22.49 -12.72
C ASP A 213 -10.58 23.21 -12.38
N TYR A 214 -11.71 22.55 -12.63
CA TYR A 214 -13.07 23.02 -12.36
C TYR A 214 -13.54 22.75 -10.92
N ALA A 215 -12.80 21.94 -10.15
CA ALA A 215 -13.15 21.54 -8.80
C ALA A 215 -12.45 22.42 -7.75
N PRO A 216 -13.00 22.53 -6.52
CA PRO A 216 -12.25 23.10 -5.42
C PRO A 216 -10.98 22.29 -5.13
N THR A 217 -10.03 22.92 -4.44
CA THR A 217 -8.81 22.23 -3.99
C THR A 217 -9.15 21.25 -2.87
N ASP A 218 -8.61 20.03 -2.97
CA ASP A 218 -8.69 19.05 -1.89
C ASP A 218 -7.75 19.48 -0.77
N ILE A 219 -8.30 19.59 0.44
CA ILE A 219 -7.57 20.07 1.62
C ILE A 219 -7.80 19.07 2.73
N ILE A 220 -6.70 18.49 3.19
CA ILE A 220 -6.66 17.68 4.41
C ILE A 220 -5.94 18.51 5.47
N ARG A 221 -6.64 18.82 6.55
CA ARG A 221 -6.14 19.68 7.62
C ARG A 221 -5.85 18.86 8.85
N LEU A 222 -4.80 19.23 9.55
CA LEU A 222 -4.56 18.84 10.93
C LEU A 222 -4.41 20.11 11.75
N GLU A 223 -5.36 20.34 12.65
CA GLU A 223 -5.35 21.46 13.58
C GLU A 223 -5.16 20.96 15.01
N VAL A 224 -4.02 21.31 15.60
CA VAL A 224 -3.71 20.96 16.98
C VAL A 224 -3.76 22.22 17.81
N THR A 225 -4.54 22.18 18.88
CA THR A 225 -4.70 23.28 19.83
C THR A 225 -4.49 22.76 21.25
N ALA A 226 -4.27 23.65 22.22
CA ALA A 226 -4.16 23.29 23.63
C ALA A 226 -5.41 22.56 24.17
N GLU A 227 -6.58 22.77 23.55
CA GLU A 227 -7.85 22.13 23.93
C GLU A 227 -7.98 20.74 23.30
N THR A 228 -7.33 20.51 22.15
CA THR A 228 -7.45 19.28 21.35
C THR A 228 -6.07 18.77 20.90
N PRO A 229 -5.21 18.30 21.83
CA PRO A 229 -3.87 17.80 21.49
C PRO A 229 -3.93 16.53 20.63
N ASP A 230 -4.98 15.72 20.80
CA ASP A 230 -5.17 14.44 20.09
C ASP A 230 -5.94 14.59 18.76
N ALA A 231 -6.02 15.79 18.21
CA ALA A 231 -6.67 16.01 16.92
C ALA A 231 -6.09 15.10 15.82
N LEU A 232 -7.00 14.59 14.98
CA LEU A 232 -6.70 13.77 13.81
C LEU A 232 -6.92 14.60 12.55
N PRO A 233 -6.32 14.20 11.40
CA PRO A 233 -6.52 14.92 10.17
C PRO A 233 -7.95 14.73 9.66
N ASP A 234 -8.57 15.83 9.23
CA ASP A 234 -9.90 15.84 8.64
C ASP A 234 -9.86 16.36 7.21
N VAL A 235 -10.81 15.88 6.40
CA VAL A 235 -10.98 16.32 5.01
C VAL A 235 -11.94 17.51 5.02
N VAL A 236 -11.47 18.68 4.60
CA VAL A 236 -12.25 19.92 4.66
C VAL A 236 -13.26 20.00 3.51
N ASN A 237 -12.84 19.61 2.29
CA ASN A 237 -13.64 19.69 1.07
C ASN A 237 -13.76 18.30 0.40
N PRO A 238 -14.64 17.41 0.89
CA PRO A 238 -14.77 16.06 0.36
C PRO A 238 -15.21 15.99 -1.12
N GLU A 239 -15.86 17.05 -1.63
CA GLU A 239 -16.30 17.14 -3.03
C GLU A 239 -15.15 17.39 -4.03
N ALA A 240 -13.96 17.77 -3.57
CA ALA A 240 -12.83 18.11 -4.44
C ALA A 240 -12.29 16.90 -5.24
N ILE A 241 -12.47 15.69 -4.74
CA ILE A 241 -11.99 14.45 -5.36
C ILE A 241 -13.01 13.80 -6.30
N GLU A 242 -14.27 14.25 -6.26
CA GLU A 242 -15.37 13.64 -6.99
C GLU A 242 -15.33 14.06 -8.47
N PHE A 243 -15.25 13.06 -9.35
CA PHE A 243 -15.32 13.24 -10.78
C PHE A 243 -16.76 13.37 -11.25
N SER A 244 -17.06 14.46 -11.95
CA SER A 244 -18.36 14.69 -12.57
C SER A 244 -18.22 14.78 -14.09
N VAL A 245 -18.77 13.77 -14.79
CA VAL A 245 -18.79 13.72 -16.26
C VAL A 245 -19.52 14.94 -16.83
N PHE A 246 -20.64 15.33 -16.23
CA PHE A 246 -21.45 16.45 -16.72
C PHE A 246 -20.72 17.79 -16.63
N LYS A 247 -19.90 17.99 -15.59
CA LYS A 247 -19.06 19.19 -15.46
C LYS A 247 -17.96 19.25 -16.50
N TRP A 248 -17.38 18.11 -16.87
CA TRP A 248 -16.37 18.06 -17.92
C TRP A 248 -16.94 18.25 -19.33
N ILE A 249 -18.17 17.81 -19.60
CA ILE A 249 -18.80 17.90 -20.93
C ILE A 249 -19.44 19.26 -21.22
N LEU A 250 -19.99 19.94 -20.20
CA LEU A 250 -20.86 21.12 -20.37
C LEU A 250 -20.17 22.46 -20.10
N GLU A 251 -18.86 22.47 -19.92
CA GLU A 251 -18.02 23.64 -19.63
C GLU A 251 -16.88 23.74 -20.64
#